data_AF-A0AAX6IDL1-F1
#
_entry.id   AF-A0AAX6IDL1-F1
#
_cell.length_a   1.000
_cell.length_b   1.000
_cell.length_c   1.000
_cell.angle_alpha   90.00
_cell.angle_beta   90.00
_cell.angle_gamma   90.00
#
_symmetry.space_group_name_H-M   'P 1'
#
loop_
_entity.id
_entity.type
_entity.pdbx_description
1 polymer ?
#
loop_
_entity_poly.entity_id
_entity_poly.type
_entity_poly.pdbx_seq_one_letter_code
_entity_poly.pdbx_strand_id
1 'polypeptide(L)'
;MELLSFMYSGKLSTNSAPHVLDVLMAADKFEVASCMRYCSQLLRSQLMTPESALVYLELSSSVSMASAIQPLTDAAKEFLANKYRDLSKLMGYSLSKYFILVITTAHILTTIISLIVRSQDEVINLPLAGIEAILSSDILQVASEDAAYDFLLKWARAQYPKVEERREILGSRLGRLIRFPYMTCRKLRKVLTCNDLDNEIASKAVLEALFFKAEMPHRQRALASEDSAASHRFVERAYKYRPVKVVEFELPHPQCIVYLDLKKEECTNLFPSGRVYSQAFHLGGQGFFLSAHCNMDQQSQFHCFGLFLGMQERGSVTFTVDYEFAARTRPAGDFVSKYKGYYTFTGGKAVGYRNLFAIPWTAFMAEDSLYFINGILHLRAELTIKQPQQQIG
;
A
#
# COMPACT_ATOMS: atom_id res chain seq x y z
N MET A 1 42.93 22.36 -4.50
CA MET A 1 43.14 23.69 -3.89
C MET A 1 41.98 24.09 -2.98
N GLU A 2 40.72 23.82 -3.35
CA GLU A 2 39.54 24.16 -2.52
C GLU A 2 39.55 23.57 -1.11
N LEU A 3 39.90 22.28 -0.94
CA LEU A 3 39.96 21.68 0.41
C LEU A 3 40.98 22.38 1.32
N LEU A 4 42.17 22.70 0.77
CA LEU A 4 43.18 23.47 1.51
C LEU A 4 42.65 24.87 1.83
N SER A 5 42.04 25.55 0.85
CA SER A 5 41.40 26.86 1.08
C SER A 5 40.37 26.79 2.21
N PHE A 6 39.54 25.74 2.25
CA PHE A 6 38.57 25.52 3.32
C PHE A 6 39.24 25.29 4.68
N MET A 7 40.33 24.53 4.75
CA MET A 7 41.05 24.30 6.02
C MET A 7 41.61 25.60 6.62
N TYR A 8 42.01 26.57 5.79
CA TYR A 8 42.54 27.85 6.25
C TYR A 8 41.47 28.95 6.42
N SER A 9 40.41 28.96 5.61
CA SER A 9 39.42 30.05 5.57
C SER A 9 38.02 29.68 6.05
N GLY A 10 37.73 28.38 6.19
CA GLY A 10 36.40 27.85 6.50
C GLY A 10 35.36 28.01 5.39
N LYS A 11 35.77 28.40 4.17
CA LYS A 11 34.86 28.67 3.04
C LYS A 11 35.32 27.98 1.76
N LEU A 12 34.36 27.62 0.91
CA LEU A 12 34.60 27.16 -0.47
C LEU A 12 34.32 28.32 -1.44
N SER A 13 35.13 28.41 -2.50
CA SER A 13 34.93 29.42 -3.55
C SER A 13 33.91 28.96 -4.60
N THR A 14 33.62 27.66 -4.66
CA THR A 14 32.72 27.04 -5.64
C THR A 14 31.34 26.75 -5.05
N ASN A 15 30.31 26.94 -5.87
CA ASN A 15 28.91 26.63 -5.54
C ASN A 15 28.26 25.63 -6.52
N SER A 16 29.02 25.14 -7.51
CA SER A 16 28.55 24.18 -8.50
C SER A 16 28.47 22.77 -7.92
N ALA A 17 27.32 22.10 -8.01
CA ALA A 17 27.09 20.75 -7.47
C ALA A 17 28.22 19.74 -7.75
N PRO A 18 28.68 19.52 -9.01
CA PRO A 18 29.75 18.57 -9.30
C PRO A 18 31.07 18.92 -8.60
N HIS A 19 31.45 20.20 -8.60
CA HIS A 19 32.68 20.66 -7.94
C HIS A 19 32.62 20.49 -6.42
N VAL A 20 31.43 20.72 -5.82
CA VAL A 20 31.21 20.49 -4.39
C VAL A 20 31.29 19.00 -4.05
N LEU A 21 30.82 18.13 -4.96
CA LEU A 21 30.95 16.68 -4.82
C LEU A 21 32.41 16.23 -4.85
N ASP A 22 33.22 16.77 -5.78
CA ASP A 22 34.66 16.48 -5.85
C ASP A 22 35.40 16.89 -4.58
N VAL A 23 35.05 18.07 -4.04
CA VAL A 23 35.59 18.56 -2.76
C VAL A 23 35.14 17.67 -1.61
N LEU A 24 33.88 17.19 -1.60
CA LEU A 24 33.37 16.27 -0.60
C LEU A 24 34.14 14.93 -0.63
N MET A 25 34.37 14.36 -1.82
CA MET A 25 35.17 13.14 -1.97
C MET A 25 36.62 13.32 -1.52
N ALA A 26 37.23 14.48 -1.80
CA ALA A 26 38.54 14.81 -1.28
C ALA A 26 38.51 14.95 0.26
N ALA A 27 37.50 15.63 0.80
CA ALA A 27 37.34 15.80 2.25
C ALA A 27 37.14 14.47 2.97
N ASP A 28 36.42 13.51 2.38
CA ASP A 28 36.31 12.14 2.92
C ASP A 28 37.66 11.43 2.94
N LYS A 29 38.39 11.48 1.83
CA LYS A 29 39.73 10.87 1.72
C LYS A 29 40.73 11.38 2.76
N PHE A 30 40.60 12.65 3.16
CA PHE A 30 41.45 13.29 4.16
C PHE A 30 40.77 13.40 5.54
N GLU A 31 39.62 12.76 5.73
CA GLU A 31 38.86 12.72 6.99
C GLU A 31 38.51 14.11 7.58
N VAL A 32 38.29 15.11 6.71
CA VAL A 32 37.93 16.47 7.10
C VAL A 32 36.41 16.61 7.28
N ALA A 33 35.90 16.10 8.42
CA ALA A 33 34.46 16.03 8.69
C ALA A 33 33.73 17.39 8.66
N SER A 34 34.38 18.49 9.05
CA SER A 34 33.81 19.84 8.99
C SER A 34 33.55 20.29 7.55
N CYS A 35 34.46 19.98 6.63
CA CYS A 35 34.31 20.26 5.21
C CYS A 35 33.19 19.42 4.60
N MET A 36 33.11 18.13 4.95
CA MET A 36 32.01 17.27 4.50
C MET A 36 30.63 17.77 4.94
N ARG A 37 30.49 18.20 6.20
CA ARG A 37 29.24 18.79 6.69
C ARG A 37 28.89 20.09 5.95
N TYR A 38 29.89 20.91 5.64
CA TYR A 38 29.69 22.14 4.87
C TYR A 38 29.26 21.83 3.42
N CYS A 39 29.92 20.89 2.74
CA CYS A 39 29.51 20.43 1.42
C CYS A 39 28.08 19.85 1.44
N SER A 40 27.76 19.05 2.45
CA SER A 40 26.41 18.50 2.66
C SER A 40 25.35 19.61 2.76
N GLN A 41 25.61 20.65 3.56
CA GLN A 41 24.71 21.80 3.67
C GLN A 41 24.56 22.56 2.35
N LEU A 42 25.66 22.77 1.64
CA LEU A 42 25.65 23.49 0.36
C LEU A 42 24.87 22.73 -0.71
N LEU A 43 25.06 21.40 -0.82
CA LEU A 43 24.32 20.55 -1.75
C LEU A 43 22.82 20.52 -1.41
N ARG A 44 22.45 20.50 -0.14
CA ARG A 44 21.03 20.58 0.30
C ARG A 44 20.36 21.91 -0.04
N SER A 45 21.14 23.00 -0.16
CA SER A 45 20.60 24.32 -0.53
C SER A 45 20.31 24.47 -2.02
N GLN A 46 20.72 23.50 -2.84
CA GLN A 46 20.49 23.49 -4.29
C GLN A 46 19.19 22.75 -4.63
N LEU A 47 18.69 22.94 -5.87
CA LEU A 47 17.53 22.24 -6.36
C LEU A 47 17.82 20.72 -6.44
N MET A 48 17.04 19.93 -5.71
CA MET A 48 17.12 18.47 -5.76
C MET A 48 16.40 17.95 -7.00
N THR A 49 17.11 17.26 -7.89
CA THR A 49 16.57 16.48 -9.01
C THR A 49 16.66 14.98 -8.72
N PRO A 50 15.91 14.11 -9.42
CA PRO A 50 16.01 12.65 -9.25
C PRO A 50 17.44 12.13 -9.44
N GLU A 51 18.15 12.65 -10.44
CA GLU A 51 19.51 12.25 -10.77
C GLU A 51 20.46 12.63 -9.63
N SER A 52 20.35 13.87 -9.12
CA SER A 52 21.15 14.31 -7.97
C SER A 52 20.83 13.52 -6.70
N ALA A 53 19.55 13.20 -6.44
CA ALA A 53 19.14 12.43 -5.28
C ALA A 53 19.72 11.01 -5.32
N LEU A 54 19.70 10.35 -6.49
CA LEU A 54 20.31 9.03 -6.66
C LEU A 54 21.82 9.06 -6.41
N VAL A 55 22.53 10.06 -6.96
CA VAL A 55 23.97 10.26 -6.71
C VAL A 55 24.24 10.44 -5.20
N TYR A 56 23.43 11.23 -4.49
CA TYR A 56 23.61 11.45 -3.06
C TYR A 56 23.35 10.18 -2.23
N LEU A 57 22.45 9.30 -2.66
CA LEU A 57 22.23 8.03 -1.99
C LEU A 57 23.40 7.05 -2.19
N GLU A 58 23.95 6.97 -3.40
CA GLU A 58 25.11 6.12 -3.70
C GLU A 58 26.40 6.60 -3.02
N LEU A 59 26.48 7.91 -2.75
CA LEU A 59 27.57 8.51 -1.99
C LEU A 59 27.66 7.92 -0.57
N SER A 60 26.54 7.59 0.06
CA SER A 60 26.50 7.04 1.42
C SER A 60 27.23 5.71 1.57
N SER A 61 27.20 4.86 0.54
CA SER A 61 27.94 3.59 0.52
C SER A 61 29.41 3.73 0.11
N SER A 62 29.79 4.88 -0.46
CA SER A 62 31.12 5.10 -1.04
C SER A 62 32.08 5.86 -0.13
N VAL A 63 31.54 6.49 0.92
CA VAL A 63 32.23 7.45 1.79
C VAL A 63 32.49 6.84 3.17
N SER A 64 33.69 7.05 3.72
CA SER A 64 34.07 6.54 5.04
C SER A 64 33.30 7.23 6.17
N MET A 65 33.17 8.56 6.09
CA MET A 65 32.45 9.37 7.09
C MET A 65 30.97 9.60 6.72
N ALA A 66 30.21 8.53 6.53
CA ALA A 66 28.80 8.58 6.13
C ALA A 66 27.91 9.44 7.07
N SER A 67 28.23 9.50 8.37
CA SER A 67 27.50 10.33 9.34
C SER A 67 27.57 11.84 9.05
N ALA A 68 28.63 12.30 8.37
CA ALA A 68 28.79 13.71 8.00
C ALA A 68 27.84 14.15 6.87
N ILE A 69 27.37 13.19 6.06
CA ILE A 69 26.46 13.43 4.92
C ILE A 69 25.04 12.91 5.17
N GLN A 70 24.76 12.34 6.34
CA GLN A 70 23.43 11.84 6.73
C GLN A 70 22.29 12.84 6.46
N PRO A 71 22.42 14.15 6.74
CA PRO A 71 21.34 15.09 6.45
C PRO A 71 21.05 15.27 4.96
N LEU A 72 22.06 15.05 4.10
CA LEU A 72 21.90 15.10 2.64
C LEU A 72 21.23 13.83 2.12
N THR A 73 21.62 12.66 2.64
CA THR A 73 21.04 11.38 2.25
C THR A 73 19.58 11.28 2.70
N ASP A 74 19.25 11.77 3.90
CA ASP A 74 17.86 11.82 4.39
C ASP A 74 16.99 12.75 3.53
N ALA A 75 17.52 13.93 3.15
CA ALA A 75 16.82 14.84 2.23
C ALA A 75 16.60 14.21 0.84
N ALA A 76 17.58 13.46 0.33
CA ALA A 76 17.45 12.74 -0.94
C ALA A 76 16.38 11.62 -0.85
N LYS A 77 16.35 10.87 0.25
CA LYS A 77 15.30 9.85 0.51
C LYS A 77 13.91 10.49 0.55
N GLU A 78 13.76 11.58 1.30
CA GLU A 78 12.51 12.31 1.44
C GLU A 78 12.04 12.86 0.09
N PHE A 79 12.95 13.43 -0.70
CA PHE A 79 12.65 13.91 -2.05
C PHE A 79 12.12 12.78 -2.96
N LEU A 80 12.80 11.64 -3.01
CA LEU A 80 12.35 10.49 -3.82
C LEU A 80 11.03 9.91 -3.33
N ALA A 81 10.86 9.79 -2.01
CA ALA A 81 9.61 9.33 -1.41
C ALA A 81 8.43 10.27 -1.75
N ASN A 82 8.67 11.58 -1.81
CA ASN A 82 7.66 12.55 -2.21
C ASN A 82 7.39 12.54 -3.72
N LYS A 83 8.42 12.42 -4.56
CA LYS A 83 8.27 12.36 -6.02
C LYS A 83 7.50 11.09 -6.44
N TYR A 84 7.83 9.94 -5.86
CA TYR A 84 7.22 8.64 -6.17
C TYR A 84 6.16 8.22 -5.13
N ARG A 85 5.55 9.19 -4.44
CA ARG A 85 4.59 8.94 -3.36
C ARG A 85 3.45 8.02 -3.78
N ASP A 86 2.89 8.20 -4.98
CA ASP A 86 1.77 7.41 -5.48
C ASP A 86 2.22 6.34 -6.48
N LEU A 87 2.78 5.25 -5.96
CA LEU A 87 3.14 4.07 -6.75
C LEU A 87 1.91 3.41 -7.40
N SER A 88 0.71 3.61 -6.84
CA SER A 88 -0.51 3.03 -7.41
C SER A 88 -0.85 3.61 -8.78
N LYS A 89 -0.58 4.91 -8.98
CA LYS A 89 -0.67 5.57 -10.30
C LYS A 89 0.37 5.02 -11.26
N LEU A 90 1.61 4.89 -10.80
CA LEU A 90 2.76 4.46 -11.60
C LEU A 90 2.60 3.02 -12.09
N MET A 91 2.08 2.13 -11.24
CA MET A 91 1.90 0.72 -11.57
C MET A 91 0.59 0.40 -12.33
N GLY A 92 -0.19 1.40 -12.73
CA GLY A 92 -1.42 1.20 -13.50
C GLY A 92 -2.57 0.52 -12.74
N TYR A 93 -2.40 0.14 -11.46
CA TYR A 93 -3.45 -0.42 -10.62
C TYR A 93 -4.53 0.60 -10.23
N SER A 94 -4.23 1.91 -10.35
CA SER A 94 -5.17 2.98 -10.05
C SER A 94 -6.25 3.14 -11.12
N LEU A 95 -5.96 2.77 -12.38
CA LEU A 95 -6.99 2.50 -13.37
C LEU A 95 -7.53 1.12 -13.10
N SER A 96 -8.42 1.04 -12.11
CA SER A 96 -9.34 -0.07 -12.03
C SER A 96 -9.88 -0.32 -13.45
N LYS A 97 -9.94 -1.58 -13.87
CA LYS A 97 -10.50 -2.00 -15.16
C LYS A 97 -11.86 -1.33 -15.49
N TYR A 98 -12.54 -0.76 -14.50
CA TYR A 98 -13.73 0.09 -14.64
C TYR A 98 -13.55 1.42 -15.41
N PHE A 99 -12.35 2.03 -15.50
CA PHE A 99 -12.18 3.27 -16.28
C PHE A 99 -11.90 3.02 -17.77
N ILE A 100 -11.43 1.82 -18.12
CA ILE A 100 -11.22 1.40 -19.51
C ILE A 100 -12.57 1.29 -20.25
N LEU A 101 -13.68 1.11 -19.52
CA LEU A 101 -15.02 1.00 -20.11
C LEU A 101 -15.65 2.35 -20.53
N VAL A 102 -15.08 3.50 -20.14
CA VAL A 102 -15.68 4.83 -20.41
C VAL A 102 -14.96 5.60 -21.53
N ILE A 103 -13.79 5.13 -21.99
CA ILE A 103 -13.04 5.79 -23.05
C ILE A 103 -13.50 5.25 -24.40
N THR A 104 -14.51 5.89 -24.98
CA THR A 104 -15.12 5.51 -26.27
C THR A 104 -14.22 5.74 -27.48
N THR A 105 -13.02 6.32 -27.32
CA THR A 105 -12.07 6.57 -28.40
C THR A 105 -10.76 5.81 -28.20
N ALA A 106 -10.45 4.91 -29.14
CA ALA A 106 -9.23 4.08 -29.12
C ALA A 106 -7.94 4.90 -28.99
N HIS A 107 -7.95 6.16 -29.45
CA HIS A 107 -6.81 7.08 -29.40
C HIS A 107 -6.48 7.55 -27.97
N ILE A 108 -7.48 7.84 -27.13
CA ILE A 108 -7.24 8.27 -25.74
C ILE A 108 -6.75 7.07 -24.92
N LEU A 109 -7.26 5.86 -25.20
CA LEU A 109 -6.82 4.62 -24.54
C LEU A 109 -5.36 4.30 -24.86
N THR A 110 -4.92 4.40 -26.12
CA THR A 110 -3.51 4.16 -26.49
C THR A 110 -2.57 5.20 -25.89
N THR A 111 -2.95 6.48 -25.85
CA THR A 111 -2.15 7.52 -25.20
C THR A 111 -2.02 7.30 -23.68
N ILE A 112 -3.11 6.91 -23.00
CA ILE A 112 -3.08 6.61 -21.56
C ILE A 112 -2.25 5.36 -21.26
N ILE A 113 -2.40 4.29 -22.06
CA ILE A 113 -1.57 3.08 -21.92
C ILE A 113 -0.09 3.43 -22.15
N SER A 114 0.23 4.24 -23.17
CA SER A 114 1.59 4.70 -23.43
C SER A 114 2.16 5.52 -22.27
N LEU A 115 1.38 6.42 -21.67
CA LEU A 115 1.81 7.20 -20.50
C LEU A 115 2.06 6.32 -19.27
N ILE A 116 1.20 5.31 -19.03
CA ILE A 116 1.38 4.35 -17.93
C ILE A 116 2.63 3.52 -18.14
N VAL A 117 2.84 2.98 -19.34
CA VAL A 117 4.04 2.20 -19.68
C VAL A 117 5.30 3.04 -19.49
N ARG A 118 5.32 4.28 -20.00
CA ARG A 118 6.45 5.21 -19.81
C ARG A 118 6.74 5.48 -18.33
N SER A 119 5.71 5.64 -17.51
CA SER A 119 5.87 5.87 -16.06
C SER A 119 6.31 4.61 -15.30
N GLN A 120 5.93 3.41 -15.76
CA GLN A 120 6.44 2.15 -15.21
C GLN A 120 7.91 1.95 -15.54
N ASP A 121 8.31 2.25 -16.78
CA ASP A 121 9.69 2.11 -17.22
C ASP A 121 10.62 3.02 -16.42
N GLU A 122 10.22 4.25 -16.09
CA GLU A 122 11.02 5.16 -15.24
C GLU A 122 11.33 4.52 -13.88
N VAL A 123 10.32 3.96 -13.21
CA VAL A 123 10.47 3.40 -11.85
C VAL A 123 11.18 2.05 -11.89
N ILE A 124 10.91 1.22 -12.90
CA ILE A 124 11.57 -0.09 -13.07
C ILE A 124 13.08 0.10 -13.29
N ASN A 125 13.48 1.19 -13.94
CA ASN A 125 14.89 1.51 -14.22
C ASN A 125 15.61 2.23 -13.07
N LEU A 126 14.94 2.47 -11.93
CA LEU A 126 15.62 3.06 -10.78
C LEU A 126 16.66 2.09 -10.19
N PRO A 127 17.83 2.61 -9.76
CA PRO A 127 18.83 1.80 -9.08
C PRO A 127 18.35 1.39 -7.69
N LEU A 128 19.03 0.41 -7.10
CA LEU A 128 18.67 -0.20 -5.82
C LEU A 128 18.46 0.84 -4.71
N ALA A 129 19.35 1.82 -4.60
CA ALA A 129 19.25 2.88 -3.58
C ALA A 129 17.96 3.71 -3.69
N GLY A 130 17.49 3.94 -4.92
CA GLY A 130 16.23 4.64 -5.19
C GLY A 130 15.02 3.83 -4.74
N ILE A 131 14.98 2.53 -5.06
CA ILE A 131 13.90 1.64 -4.61
C ILE A 131 13.90 1.47 -3.09
N GLU A 132 15.07 1.39 -2.47
CA GLU A 132 15.20 1.34 -1.02
C GLU A 132 14.62 2.59 -0.36
N ALA A 133 14.95 3.78 -0.89
CA ALA A 133 14.40 5.04 -0.40
C ALA A 133 12.87 5.09 -0.52
N ILE A 134 12.33 4.64 -1.65
CA ILE A 134 10.88 4.64 -1.90
C ILE A 134 10.16 3.66 -0.94
N LEU A 135 10.62 2.41 -0.86
CA LEU A 135 9.97 1.39 -0.03
C LEU A 135 10.19 1.63 1.48
N SER A 136 11.27 2.29 1.90
CA SER A 136 11.47 2.63 3.31
C SER A 136 10.46 3.66 3.82
N SER A 137 9.81 4.41 2.92
CA SER A 137 8.91 5.51 3.28
C SER A 137 7.57 5.04 3.85
N ASP A 138 7.13 5.69 4.94
CA ASP A 138 5.81 5.50 5.56
C ASP A 138 4.68 6.24 4.84
N ILE A 139 5.00 7.32 4.12
CA ILE A 139 4.02 8.12 3.36
C ILE A 139 3.70 7.55 1.99
N LEU A 140 4.34 6.42 1.63
CA LEU A 140 4.18 5.76 0.35
C LEU A 140 2.74 5.26 0.16
N GLN A 141 2.07 5.73 -0.89
CA GLN A 141 0.72 5.35 -1.27
C GLN A 141 0.75 4.20 -2.27
N VAL A 142 0.42 3.00 -1.78
CA VAL A 142 0.31 1.77 -2.57
C VAL A 142 -1.12 1.22 -2.52
N ALA A 143 -1.48 0.43 -3.53
CA ALA A 143 -2.81 -0.17 -3.61
C ALA A 143 -3.05 -1.10 -2.40
N SER A 144 -2.07 -1.93 -2.12
CA SER A 144 -1.98 -2.83 -0.97
C SER A 144 -0.51 -3.23 -0.79
N GLU A 145 -0.16 -3.80 0.36
CA GLU A 145 1.18 -4.34 0.56
C GLU A 145 1.49 -5.51 -0.39
N ASP A 146 0.47 -6.29 -0.77
CA ASP A 146 0.58 -7.32 -1.80
C ASP A 146 1.09 -6.74 -3.14
N ALA A 147 0.59 -5.56 -3.52
CA ALA A 147 1.02 -4.87 -4.73
C ALA A 147 2.44 -4.31 -4.61
N ALA A 148 2.85 -3.85 -3.41
CA ALA A 148 4.23 -3.44 -3.16
C ALA A 148 5.21 -4.62 -3.28
N TYR A 149 4.82 -5.81 -2.81
CA TYR A 149 5.61 -7.01 -3.00
C TYR A 149 5.68 -7.47 -4.46
N ASP A 150 4.55 -7.42 -5.19
CA ASP A 150 4.54 -7.73 -6.64
C ASP A 150 5.42 -6.77 -7.46
N PHE A 151 5.37 -5.49 -7.12
CA PHE A 151 6.25 -4.48 -7.68
C PHE A 151 7.72 -4.81 -7.45
N LEU A 152 8.08 -5.11 -6.20
CA LEU A 152 9.44 -5.42 -5.81
C LEU A 152 9.97 -6.62 -6.59
N LEU A 153 9.17 -7.69 -6.72
CA LEU A 153 9.56 -8.86 -7.53
C LEU A 153 9.71 -8.52 -9.01
N LYS A 154 8.83 -7.69 -9.57
CA LYS A 154 8.92 -7.25 -10.97
C LYS A 154 10.21 -6.45 -11.20
N TRP A 155 10.51 -5.50 -10.32
CA TRP A 155 11.74 -4.70 -10.37
C TRP A 155 12.99 -5.58 -10.23
N ALA A 156 13.02 -6.47 -9.22
CA ALA A 156 14.18 -7.31 -8.95
C ALA A 156 14.47 -8.28 -10.11
N ARG A 157 13.44 -8.80 -10.79
CA ARG A 157 13.62 -9.65 -11.99
C ARG A 157 14.10 -8.87 -13.20
N ALA A 158 13.76 -7.59 -13.32
CA ALA A 158 14.22 -6.73 -14.40
C ALA A 158 15.69 -6.31 -14.20
N GLN A 159 16.07 -5.95 -12.97
CA GLN A 159 17.42 -5.48 -12.65
C GLN A 159 18.43 -6.61 -12.40
N TYR A 160 17.99 -7.74 -11.87
CA TYR A 160 18.83 -8.90 -11.55
C TYR A 160 18.27 -10.16 -12.24
N PRO A 161 18.71 -10.43 -13.49
CA PRO A 161 18.29 -11.61 -14.23
C PRO A 161 18.72 -12.93 -13.57
N LYS A 162 19.89 -12.93 -12.91
CA LYS A 162 20.42 -14.09 -12.18
C LYS A 162 19.70 -14.29 -10.86
N VAL A 163 19.36 -15.54 -10.55
CA VAL A 163 18.52 -15.88 -9.38
C VAL A 163 19.29 -15.67 -8.08
N GLU A 164 20.59 -15.94 -8.10
CA GLU A 164 21.50 -15.88 -6.96
C GLU A 164 21.66 -14.44 -6.47
N GLU A 165 22.02 -13.53 -7.38
CA GLU A 165 22.11 -12.08 -7.11
C GLU A 165 20.75 -11.53 -6.65
N ARG A 166 19.65 -11.96 -7.29
CA ARG A 166 18.30 -11.56 -6.91
C ARG A 166 17.93 -11.99 -5.49
N ARG A 167 18.26 -13.23 -5.11
CA ARG A 167 18.03 -13.76 -3.76
C ARG A 167 18.81 -13.01 -2.71
N GLU A 168 20.07 -12.68 -3.00
CA GLU A 168 20.93 -11.92 -2.11
C GLU A 168 20.34 -10.53 -1.84
N ILE A 169 19.99 -9.79 -2.89
CA ILE A 169 19.42 -8.43 -2.77
C ILE A 169 18.05 -8.43 -2.08
N LEU A 170 17.16 -9.37 -2.43
CA LEU A 170 15.86 -9.49 -1.81
C LEU A 170 15.95 -9.94 -0.34
N GLY A 171 16.84 -10.87 -0.02
CA GLY A 171 16.98 -11.39 1.34
C GLY A 171 17.68 -10.42 2.30
N SER A 172 18.73 -9.75 1.84
CA SER A 172 19.57 -8.90 2.69
C SER A 172 19.01 -7.49 2.87
N ARG A 173 18.52 -6.87 1.79
CA ARG A 173 18.19 -5.43 1.78
C ARG A 173 16.71 -5.16 1.62
N LEU A 174 16.08 -5.70 0.57
CA LEU A 174 14.73 -5.29 0.18
C LEU A 174 13.60 -6.00 0.95
N GLY A 175 13.82 -7.24 1.38
CA GLY A 175 12.80 -8.03 2.09
C GLY A 175 12.34 -7.37 3.37
N ARG A 176 13.24 -6.69 4.08
CA ARG A 176 12.91 -5.96 5.32
C ARG A 176 12.06 -4.71 5.08
N LEU A 177 11.99 -4.20 3.85
CA LEU A 177 11.20 -3.03 3.49
C LEU A 177 9.74 -3.36 3.19
N ILE A 178 9.42 -4.65 3.00
CA ILE A 178 8.05 -5.13 2.82
C ILE A 178 7.42 -5.41 4.17
N ARG A 179 6.20 -4.91 4.35
CA ARG A 179 5.43 -5.04 5.59
C ARG A 179 4.58 -6.31 5.54
N PHE A 180 5.23 -7.47 5.56
CA PHE A 180 4.57 -8.79 5.54
C PHE A 180 3.35 -8.90 6.49
N PRO A 181 3.35 -8.31 7.71
CA PRO A 181 2.17 -8.32 8.59
C PRO A 181 0.89 -7.72 7.98
N TYR A 182 1.00 -6.85 6.97
CA TYR A 182 -0.13 -6.22 6.27
C TYR A 182 -0.48 -6.86 4.92
N MET A 183 0.26 -7.90 4.51
CA MET A 183 -0.07 -8.69 3.31
C MET A 183 -1.25 -9.64 3.58
N THR A 184 -1.93 -10.08 2.51
CA THR A 184 -2.99 -11.09 2.64
C THR A 184 -2.42 -12.47 2.93
N CYS A 185 -3.12 -13.32 3.69
CA CYS A 185 -2.66 -14.69 3.98
C CYS A 185 -2.46 -15.50 2.69
N ARG A 186 -3.28 -15.26 1.67
CA ARG A 186 -3.10 -15.87 0.34
C ARG A 186 -1.78 -15.44 -0.30
N LYS A 187 -1.40 -14.17 -0.17
CA LYS A 187 -0.13 -13.67 -0.70
C LYS A 187 1.06 -14.19 0.11
N LEU A 188 0.99 -14.20 1.44
CA LEU A 188 2.02 -14.79 2.31
C LEU A 188 2.29 -16.26 1.95
N ARG A 189 1.26 -17.04 1.62
CA ARG A 189 1.44 -18.41 1.11
C ARG A 189 2.24 -18.46 -0.19
N LYS A 190 2.04 -17.49 -1.10
CA LYS A 190 2.82 -17.37 -2.34
C LYS A 190 4.26 -16.93 -2.09
N VAL A 191 4.54 -16.21 -0.99
CA VAL A 191 5.91 -15.85 -0.59
C VAL A 191 6.70 -17.12 -0.27
N LEU A 192 6.10 -18.07 0.47
CA LEU A 192 6.75 -19.35 0.81
C LEU A 192 7.10 -20.19 -0.42
N THR A 193 6.34 -20.08 -1.51
CA THR A 193 6.59 -20.82 -2.75
C THR A 193 7.40 -20.01 -3.78
N CYS A 194 7.94 -18.85 -3.40
CA CYS A 194 8.62 -17.96 -4.33
C CYS A 194 10.09 -18.35 -4.48
N ASN A 195 10.51 -18.72 -5.69
CA ASN A 195 11.90 -19.10 -5.96
C ASN A 195 12.91 -17.94 -5.85
N ASP A 196 12.43 -16.70 -5.80
CA ASP A 196 13.24 -15.49 -5.78
C ASP A 196 13.68 -15.07 -4.37
N LEU A 197 13.00 -15.60 -3.33
CA LEU A 197 13.43 -15.45 -1.95
C LEU A 197 14.07 -16.75 -1.46
N ASP A 198 15.03 -16.62 -0.56
CA ASP A 198 15.48 -17.75 0.21
C ASP A 198 14.35 -18.27 1.12
N ASN A 199 14.25 -19.60 1.24
CA ASN A 199 13.15 -20.24 1.96
C ASN A 199 13.19 -19.96 3.47
N GLU A 200 14.38 -19.87 4.05
CA GLU A 200 14.54 -19.58 5.47
C GLU A 200 14.09 -18.14 5.79
N ILE A 201 14.50 -17.19 4.94
CA ILE A 201 14.09 -15.78 5.06
C ILE A 201 12.59 -15.62 4.83
N ALA A 202 12.04 -16.26 3.80
CA ALA A 202 10.61 -16.24 3.51
C ALA A 202 9.79 -16.82 4.67
N SER A 203 10.21 -17.97 5.20
CA SER A 203 9.54 -18.64 6.32
C SER A 203 9.55 -17.78 7.57
N LYS A 204 10.70 -17.19 7.91
CA LYS A 204 10.83 -16.28 9.06
C LYS A 204 9.90 -15.07 8.92
N ALA A 205 9.90 -14.41 7.76
CA ALA A 205 9.06 -13.25 7.51
C ALA A 205 7.56 -13.57 7.57
N VAL A 206 7.15 -14.73 7.03
CA VAL A 206 5.76 -15.18 7.06
C VAL A 206 5.31 -15.55 8.48
N LEU A 207 6.14 -16.24 9.26
CA LEU A 207 5.83 -16.56 10.65
C LEU A 207 5.67 -15.31 11.51
N GLU A 208 6.59 -14.35 11.39
CA GLU A 208 6.51 -13.05 12.07
C GLU A 208 5.21 -12.31 11.72
N ALA A 209 4.83 -12.31 10.44
CA ALA A 209 3.58 -11.70 9.97
C ALA A 209 2.33 -12.41 10.55
N LEU A 210 2.33 -13.73 10.62
CA LEU A 210 1.21 -14.50 11.16
C LEU A 210 1.04 -14.29 12.66
N PHE A 211 2.16 -14.30 13.43
CA PHE A 211 2.12 -13.99 14.86
C PHE A 211 1.62 -12.58 15.11
N PHE A 212 2.12 -11.58 14.37
CA PHE A 212 1.62 -10.21 14.49
C PHE A 212 0.11 -10.12 14.24
N LYS A 213 -0.40 -10.77 13.19
CA LYS A 213 -1.84 -10.78 12.86
C LYS A 213 -2.70 -11.45 13.93
N ALA A 214 -2.17 -12.46 14.62
CA ALA A 214 -2.85 -13.15 15.71
C ALA A 214 -2.82 -12.37 17.03
N GLU A 215 -1.90 -11.42 17.17
CA GLU A 215 -1.69 -10.65 18.40
C GLU A 215 -2.85 -9.69 18.70
N MET A 216 -3.03 -9.36 19.98
CA MET A 216 -4.08 -8.42 20.41
C MET A 216 -3.81 -6.98 19.90
N PRO A 217 -4.86 -6.17 19.60
CA PRO A 217 -4.68 -4.83 19.03
C PRO A 217 -3.82 -3.86 19.86
N HIS A 218 -3.73 -4.03 21.18
CA HIS A 218 -2.86 -3.20 22.03
C HIS A 218 -1.38 -3.57 21.90
N ARG A 219 -1.07 -4.87 21.71
CA ARG A 219 0.29 -5.36 21.47
C ARG A 219 0.77 -5.06 20.06
N GLN A 220 -0.12 -5.15 19.06
CA GLN A 220 0.18 -4.67 17.70
C GLN A 220 0.59 -3.19 17.71
N ARG A 221 -0.13 -2.36 18.49
CA ARG A 221 0.22 -0.95 18.68
C ARG A 221 1.56 -0.77 19.40
N ALA A 222 1.84 -1.55 20.43
CA ALA A 222 3.12 -1.50 21.14
C ALA A 222 4.29 -1.80 20.17
N LEU A 223 4.20 -2.88 19.40
CA LEU A 223 5.21 -3.27 18.40
C LEU A 223 5.40 -2.22 17.30
N ALA A 224 4.33 -1.54 16.90
CA ALA A 224 4.38 -0.46 15.92
C ALA A 224 4.95 0.86 16.49
N SER A 225 4.93 1.03 17.81
CA SER A 225 5.43 2.23 18.50
C SER A 225 6.86 2.10 19.05
N GLU A 226 7.50 0.96 18.88
CA GLU A 226 8.91 0.78 19.29
C GLU A 226 9.83 1.61 18.39
N ASP A 227 10.74 2.42 18.95
CA ASP A 227 11.71 3.25 18.20
C ASP A 227 12.89 2.42 17.63
N SER A 228 12.61 1.22 17.13
CA SER A 228 13.60 0.37 16.46
C SER A 228 13.51 0.53 14.95
N ALA A 229 14.63 0.51 14.23
CA ALA A 229 14.63 0.45 12.76
C ALA A 229 13.80 -0.73 12.20
N ALA A 230 13.54 -1.77 13.01
CA ALA A 230 12.72 -2.90 12.66
C ALA A 230 11.20 -2.67 12.82
N SER A 231 10.77 -1.63 13.54
CA SER A 231 9.36 -1.36 13.86
C SER A 231 8.55 -0.83 12.68
N HIS A 232 9.20 -0.18 11.72
CA HIS A 232 8.56 0.27 10.47
C HIS A 232 7.84 -0.87 9.72
N ARG A 233 8.24 -2.12 9.93
CA ARG A 233 7.59 -3.32 9.36
C ARG A 233 6.20 -3.59 9.95
N PHE A 234 5.93 -3.06 11.14
CA PHE A 234 4.67 -3.17 11.87
C PHE A 234 3.81 -1.90 11.79
N VAL A 235 4.26 -0.88 11.06
CA VAL A 235 3.48 0.36 10.82
C VAL A 235 2.67 0.20 9.54
N GLU A 236 1.37 0.50 9.59
CA GLU A 236 0.51 0.44 8.40
C GLU A 236 0.86 1.58 7.42
N ARG A 237 1.00 1.27 6.10
CA ARG A 237 1.14 2.32 5.07
C ARG A 237 -0.20 2.96 4.74
N ALA A 238 -0.15 4.09 4.04
CA ALA A 238 -1.32 4.69 3.40
C ALA A 238 -1.82 3.84 2.20
N TYR A 239 -2.64 2.82 2.48
CA TYR A 239 -3.21 1.95 1.45
C TYR A 239 -4.41 2.58 0.74
N LYS A 240 -4.49 2.43 -0.59
CA LYS A 240 -5.68 2.79 -1.38
C LYS A 240 -6.86 1.86 -1.06
N TYR A 241 -6.59 0.57 -0.90
CA TYR A 241 -7.58 -0.46 -0.59
C TYR A 241 -7.48 -0.88 0.88
N ARG A 242 -8.61 -0.88 1.59
CA ARG A 242 -8.68 -1.18 3.02
C ARG A 242 -8.40 -2.65 3.30
N PRO A 243 -7.46 -2.98 4.21
CA PRO A 243 -7.28 -4.35 4.66
C PRO A 243 -8.59 -4.92 5.22
N VAL A 244 -8.82 -6.21 4.97
CA VAL A 244 -9.96 -6.95 5.51
C VAL A 244 -9.47 -8.20 6.21
N LYS A 245 -10.18 -8.60 7.27
CA LYS A 245 -9.98 -9.91 7.89
C LYS A 245 -10.99 -10.87 7.28
N VAL A 246 -10.50 -11.97 6.74
CA VAL A 246 -11.32 -12.96 6.03
C VAL A 246 -11.19 -14.30 6.72
N VAL A 247 -12.33 -14.91 7.01
CA VAL A 247 -12.42 -16.30 7.48
C VAL A 247 -13.14 -17.09 6.40
N GLU A 248 -12.47 -18.10 5.85
CA GLU A 248 -12.99 -18.93 4.76
C GLU A 248 -13.39 -20.30 5.31
N PHE A 249 -14.53 -20.81 4.85
CA PHE A 249 -15.08 -22.11 5.19
C PHE A 249 -15.32 -22.88 3.89
N GLU A 250 -14.82 -24.11 3.81
CA GLU A 250 -15.08 -24.99 2.65
C GLU A 250 -16.35 -25.82 2.84
N LEU A 251 -16.65 -26.19 4.09
CA LEU A 251 -17.78 -27.03 4.48
C LEU A 251 -18.68 -26.30 5.49
N PRO A 252 -20.01 -26.57 5.50
CA PRO A 252 -20.75 -27.51 4.64
C PRO A 252 -20.95 -27.02 3.19
N HIS A 253 -20.73 -25.74 2.94
CA HIS A 253 -20.74 -25.11 1.63
C HIS A 253 -19.70 -23.99 1.62
N PRO A 254 -19.11 -23.66 0.45
CA PRO A 254 -18.14 -22.58 0.36
C PRO A 254 -18.74 -21.27 0.86
N GLN A 255 -18.15 -20.74 1.93
CA GLN A 255 -18.59 -19.54 2.60
C GLN A 255 -17.38 -18.73 3.04
N CYS A 256 -17.49 -17.40 3.04
CA CYS A 256 -16.51 -16.55 3.71
C CYS A 256 -17.17 -15.44 4.54
N ILE A 257 -16.55 -15.13 5.66
CA ILE A 257 -16.91 -14.03 6.55
C ILE A 257 -15.80 -12.99 6.47
N VAL A 258 -16.18 -11.78 6.09
CA VAL A 258 -15.27 -10.66 5.88
C VAL A 258 -15.59 -9.58 6.90
N TYR A 259 -14.57 -9.17 7.65
CA TYR A 259 -14.65 -8.05 8.58
C TYR A 259 -13.92 -6.84 7.99
N LEU A 260 -14.61 -5.70 8.00
CA LEU A 260 -14.10 -4.43 7.52
C LEU A 260 -14.32 -3.38 8.62
N ASP A 261 -13.22 -2.81 9.09
CA ASP A 261 -13.23 -1.72 10.05
C ASP A 261 -12.94 -0.40 9.31
N LEU A 262 -13.73 0.64 9.60
CA LEU A 262 -13.55 1.99 9.07
C LEU A 262 -13.49 3.00 10.22
N LYS A 263 -12.46 3.83 10.27
CA LYS A 263 -12.38 4.90 11.28
C LYS A 263 -13.39 6.00 10.95
N LYS A 264 -13.88 6.72 11.96
CA LYS A 264 -14.82 7.84 11.80
C LYS A 264 -14.27 8.93 10.87
N GLU A 265 -12.98 9.24 10.97
CA GLU A 265 -12.29 10.18 10.06
C GLU A 265 -12.34 9.71 8.60
N GLU A 266 -12.22 8.40 8.37
CA GLU A 266 -12.25 7.81 7.03
C GLU A 266 -13.66 7.82 6.46
N CYS A 267 -14.67 7.57 7.31
CA CYS A 267 -16.06 7.76 6.94
C CYS A 267 -16.35 9.22 6.59
N THR A 268 -15.79 10.19 7.33
CA THR A 268 -15.98 11.63 7.08
C THR A 268 -15.54 12.01 5.65
N ASN A 269 -14.42 11.45 5.19
CA ASN A 269 -13.90 11.66 3.83
C ASN A 269 -14.78 11.05 2.71
N LEU A 270 -15.79 10.25 3.04
CA LEU A 270 -16.75 9.75 2.06
C LEU A 270 -17.81 10.79 1.69
N PHE A 271 -18.05 11.82 2.49
CA PHE A 271 -19.08 12.80 2.17
C PHE A 271 -18.61 13.76 1.05
N PRO A 272 -19.47 14.17 0.10
CA PRO A 272 -20.88 13.76 -0.09
C PRO A 272 -21.05 12.54 -1.01
N SER A 273 -20.02 12.13 -1.74
CA SER A 273 -20.09 11.10 -2.80
C SER A 273 -18.84 10.22 -2.94
N GLY A 274 -17.94 10.33 -1.97
CA GLY A 274 -16.72 9.56 -1.84
C GLY A 274 -16.97 8.07 -1.59
N ARG A 275 -15.92 7.29 -1.85
CA ARG A 275 -15.96 5.82 -1.84
C ARG A 275 -14.68 5.28 -1.24
N VAL A 276 -14.81 4.22 -0.45
CA VAL A 276 -13.67 3.43 0.03
C VAL A 276 -13.88 1.98 -0.35
N TYR A 277 -12.81 1.36 -0.84
CA TYR A 277 -12.82 -0.02 -1.33
C TYR A 277 -11.97 -0.88 -0.42
N SER A 278 -12.40 -2.12 -0.18
CA SER A 278 -11.57 -3.11 0.49
C SER A 278 -10.53 -3.71 -0.46
N GLN A 279 -9.52 -4.34 0.12
CA GLN A 279 -8.70 -5.32 -0.58
C GLN A 279 -9.58 -6.47 -1.08
N ALA A 280 -9.13 -7.10 -2.16
CA ALA A 280 -9.86 -8.22 -2.73
C ALA A 280 -9.73 -9.46 -1.84
N PHE A 281 -10.85 -10.11 -1.57
CA PHE A 281 -10.95 -11.42 -0.93
C PHE A 281 -11.54 -12.43 -1.90
N HIS A 282 -11.48 -13.71 -1.58
CA HIS A 282 -11.86 -14.75 -2.53
C HIS A 282 -12.90 -15.71 -1.95
N LEU A 283 -13.78 -16.19 -2.83
CA LEU A 283 -14.78 -17.19 -2.52
C LEU A 283 -14.96 -18.07 -3.77
N GLY A 284 -14.76 -19.39 -3.63
CA GLY A 284 -14.84 -20.31 -4.78
C GLY A 284 -13.86 -19.99 -5.91
N GLY A 285 -12.68 -19.46 -5.57
CA GLY A 285 -11.67 -19.01 -6.54
C GLY A 285 -11.94 -17.66 -7.20
N GLN A 286 -13.14 -17.11 -7.04
CA GLN A 286 -13.55 -15.82 -7.59
C GLN A 286 -13.19 -14.68 -6.62
N GLY A 287 -12.68 -13.56 -7.15
CA GLY A 287 -12.31 -12.38 -6.38
C GLY A 287 -13.49 -11.44 -6.16
N PHE A 288 -13.66 -10.98 -4.94
CA PHE A 288 -14.69 -10.04 -4.49
C PHE A 288 -14.06 -8.89 -3.70
N PHE A 289 -14.79 -7.77 -3.59
CA PHE A 289 -14.41 -6.63 -2.76
C PHE A 289 -15.65 -5.95 -2.18
N LEU A 290 -15.49 -5.32 -1.02
CA LEU A 290 -16.49 -4.45 -0.43
C LEU A 290 -16.23 -3.00 -0.85
N SER A 291 -17.30 -2.25 -1.01
CA SER A 291 -17.26 -0.84 -1.35
C SER A 291 -18.25 -0.08 -0.47
N ALA A 292 -17.73 0.82 0.36
CA ALA A 292 -18.53 1.70 1.21
C ALA A 292 -18.60 3.11 0.61
N HIS A 293 -19.78 3.71 0.65
CA HIS A 293 -20.08 4.96 -0.06
C HIS A 293 -20.92 5.88 0.80
N CYS A 294 -20.74 7.18 0.59
CA CYS A 294 -21.81 8.14 0.82
C CYS A 294 -22.65 8.25 -0.46
N ASN A 295 -23.94 7.89 -0.37
CA ASN A 295 -24.87 7.98 -1.50
C ASN A 295 -25.89 9.07 -1.21
N MET A 296 -26.29 9.83 -2.24
CA MET A 296 -27.51 10.63 -2.17
C MET A 296 -28.69 9.74 -2.55
N ASP A 297 -29.70 9.65 -1.69
CA ASP A 297 -30.97 9.04 -2.08
C ASP A 297 -31.79 10.04 -2.91
N GLN A 298 -32.16 9.66 -4.13
CA GLN A 298 -32.86 10.54 -5.07
C GLN A 298 -34.29 10.84 -4.64
N GLN A 299 -34.92 9.94 -3.88
CA GLN A 299 -36.29 10.10 -3.42
C GLN A 299 -36.38 10.95 -2.15
N SER A 300 -35.51 10.69 -1.18
CA SER A 300 -35.56 11.33 0.13
C SER A 300 -34.62 12.55 0.29
N GLN A 301 -33.81 12.84 -0.74
CA GLN A 301 -32.89 13.99 -0.81
C GLN A 301 -31.90 14.11 0.36
N PHE A 302 -31.58 13.00 1.02
CA PHE A 302 -30.53 12.97 2.03
C PHE A 302 -29.40 12.01 1.67
N HIS A 303 -28.20 12.35 2.16
CA HIS A 303 -27.04 11.49 2.07
C HIS A 303 -27.15 10.32 3.05
N CYS A 304 -26.71 9.13 2.69
CA CYS A 304 -26.73 7.94 3.54
C CYS A 304 -25.52 7.04 3.30
N PHE A 305 -25.21 6.20 4.29
CA PHE A 305 -24.11 5.25 4.19
C PHE A 305 -24.59 3.99 3.46
N GLY A 306 -23.93 3.66 2.35
CA GLY A 306 -24.20 2.45 1.58
C GLY A 306 -23.02 1.49 1.57
N LEU A 307 -23.32 0.20 1.49
CA LEU A 307 -22.35 -0.88 1.40
C LEU A 307 -22.71 -1.81 0.26
N PHE A 308 -21.71 -2.13 -0.56
CA PHE A 308 -21.85 -2.95 -1.76
C PHE A 308 -20.76 -4.00 -1.84
N LEU A 309 -21.12 -5.13 -2.41
CA LEU A 309 -20.27 -6.23 -2.79
C LEU A 309 -20.05 -6.18 -4.30
N GLY A 310 -18.80 -6.06 -4.72
CA GLY A 310 -18.39 -6.12 -6.11
C GLY A 310 -17.62 -7.41 -6.41
N MET A 311 -17.75 -7.90 -7.64
CA MET A 311 -16.95 -9.00 -8.16
C MET A 311 -15.84 -8.46 -9.07
N GLN A 312 -14.61 -8.92 -8.86
CA GLN A 312 -13.48 -8.59 -9.73
C GLN A 312 -13.58 -9.37 -11.04
N GLU A 313 -13.57 -8.70 -12.19
CA GLU A 313 -13.73 -9.36 -13.49
C GLU A 313 -12.59 -10.36 -13.79
N ARG A 314 -12.91 -11.65 -13.72
CA ARG A 314 -12.14 -12.77 -14.26
C ARG A 314 -13.06 -13.86 -14.78
N GLY A 315 -13.29 -13.87 -16.10
CA GLY A 315 -13.90 -14.99 -16.82
C GLY A 315 -15.42 -14.93 -16.97
N SER A 316 -15.94 -15.77 -17.87
CA SER A 316 -17.36 -15.90 -18.23
C SER A 316 -18.15 -16.80 -17.27
N VAL A 317 -17.75 -16.87 -16.00
CA VAL A 317 -18.39 -17.76 -15.01
C VAL A 317 -19.41 -16.98 -14.22
N THR A 318 -20.64 -17.48 -14.16
CA THR A 318 -21.71 -16.93 -13.33
C THR A 318 -21.60 -17.47 -11.92
N PHE A 319 -21.61 -16.58 -10.93
CA PHE A 319 -21.54 -16.95 -9.51
C PHE A 319 -22.75 -16.41 -8.77
N THR A 320 -23.61 -17.30 -8.27
CA THR A 320 -24.72 -16.92 -7.39
C THR A 320 -24.24 -16.92 -5.95
N VAL A 321 -24.29 -15.74 -5.33
CA VAL A 321 -23.83 -15.54 -3.96
C VAL A 321 -25.00 -14.99 -3.14
N ASP A 322 -25.31 -15.69 -2.04
CA ASP A 322 -26.09 -15.13 -0.95
C ASP A 322 -25.16 -14.29 -0.08
N TYR A 323 -25.56 -13.06 0.24
CA TYR A 323 -24.75 -12.18 1.06
C TYR A 323 -25.58 -11.51 2.16
N GLU A 324 -24.96 -11.38 3.33
CA GLU A 324 -25.49 -10.65 4.48
C GLU A 324 -24.51 -9.56 4.89
N PHE A 325 -24.99 -8.33 5.00
CA PHE A 325 -24.27 -7.23 5.63
C PHE A 325 -24.78 -7.03 7.05
N ALA A 326 -23.85 -6.97 7.99
CA ALA A 326 -24.13 -6.73 9.40
C ALA A 326 -23.16 -5.68 9.95
N ALA A 327 -23.58 -5.04 11.04
CA ALA A 327 -22.76 -4.03 11.72
C ALA A 327 -22.91 -4.15 13.23
N ARG A 328 -21.88 -3.73 13.94
CA ARG A 328 -21.86 -3.75 15.41
C ARG A 328 -22.32 -2.41 15.97
N THR A 329 -23.08 -2.44 17.06
CA THR A 329 -23.56 -1.23 17.76
C THR A 329 -23.14 -1.15 19.22
N ARG A 330 -22.52 -2.21 19.78
CA ARG A 330 -22.04 -2.24 21.16
C ARG A 330 -20.63 -2.85 21.27
N PRO A 331 -19.76 -2.37 22.18
CA PRO A 331 -18.40 -2.89 22.35
C PRO A 331 -18.29 -4.37 22.73
N ALA A 332 -19.33 -4.94 23.34
CA ALA A 332 -19.42 -6.36 23.67
C ALA A 332 -20.62 -7.04 22.97
N GLY A 333 -21.22 -6.37 21.98
CA GLY A 333 -22.39 -6.89 21.26
C GLY A 333 -22.03 -7.66 20.00
N ASP A 334 -22.98 -8.49 19.57
CA ASP A 334 -22.91 -9.22 18.30
C ASP A 334 -23.10 -8.28 17.10
N PHE A 335 -22.71 -8.78 15.93
CA PHE A 335 -23.03 -8.14 14.66
C PHE A 335 -24.53 -8.30 14.38
N VAL A 336 -25.21 -7.17 14.16
CA VAL A 336 -26.64 -7.14 13.85
C VAL A 336 -26.81 -7.07 12.34
N SER A 337 -27.55 -8.04 11.77
CA SER A 337 -27.92 -8.05 10.36
C SER A 337 -28.62 -6.75 9.95
N LYS A 338 -28.15 -6.14 8.87
CA LYS A 338 -28.69 -4.90 8.30
C LYS A 338 -29.33 -5.11 6.94
N TYR A 339 -28.74 -5.98 6.13
CA TYR A 339 -29.28 -6.30 4.81
C TYR A 339 -28.90 -7.71 4.40
N LYS A 340 -29.84 -8.40 3.75
CA LYS A 340 -29.61 -9.71 3.13
C LYS A 340 -30.06 -9.62 1.68
N GLY A 341 -29.30 -10.25 0.80
CA GLY A 341 -29.64 -10.34 -0.60
C GLY A 341 -28.97 -11.54 -1.24
N TYR A 342 -29.36 -11.80 -2.48
CA TYR A 342 -28.66 -12.73 -3.33
C TYR A 342 -28.49 -12.12 -4.70
N TYR A 343 -27.41 -12.48 -5.38
CA TYR A 343 -27.18 -12.00 -6.73
C TYR A 343 -26.34 -12.98 -7.54
N THR A 344 -26.68 -13.12 -8.81
CA THR A 344 -25.88 -13.86 -9.78
C THR A 344 -24.96 -12.89 -10.50
N PHE A 345 -23.68 -12.93 -10.14
CA PHE A 345 -22.66 -12.10 -10.75
C PHE A 345 -22.26 -12.66 -12.11
N THR A 346 -22.40 -11.83 -13.16
CA THR A 346 -22.00 -12.13 -14.55
C THR A 346 -20.75 -11.34 -14.99
N GLY A 347 -20.19 -10.50 -14.10
CA GLY A 347 -19.06 -9.61 -14.37
C GLY A 347 -19.40 -8.13 -14.12
N GLY A 348 -18.41 -7.33 -13.70
CA GLY A 348 -18.44 -5.86 -13.75
C GLY A 348 -19.44 -5.10 -12.86
N LYS A 349 -20.33 -5.78 -12.13
CA LYS A 349 -21.37 -5.14 -11.33
C LYS A 349 -21.14 -5.28 -9.82
N ALA A 350 -21.47 -4.22 -9.09
CA ALA A 350 -21.57 -4.24 -7.64
C ALA A 350 -23.04 -4.22 -7.20
N VAL A 351 -23.35 -4.96 -6.14
CA VAL A 351 -24.70 -5.08 -5.57
C VAL A 351 -24.65 -4.84 -4.08
N GLY A 352 -25.72 -4.33 -3.51
CA GLY A 352 -25.76 -4.02 -2.09
C GLY A 352 -26.90 -3.08 -1.75
N TYR A 353 -26.73 -2.32 -0.68
CA TYR A 353 -27.78 -1.48 -0.14
C TYR A 353 -27.32 -0.04 0.02
N ARG A 354 -28.12 0.90 -0.50
CA ARG A 354 -27.77 2.33 -0.54
C ARG A 354 -27.76 2.98 0.84
N ASN A 355 -28.69 2.58 1.72
CA ASN A 355 -28.86 3.11 3.07
C ASN A 355 -28.79 1.97 4.10
N LEU A 356 -27.59 1.44 4.34
CA LEU A 356 -27.36 0.27 5.20
C LEU A 356 -27.95 0.42 6.60
N PHE A 357 -27.96 1.63 7.15
CA PHE A 357 -28.39 1.89 8.53
C PHE A 357 -29.80 2.45 8.65
N ALA A 358 -30.49 2.67 7.53
CA ALA A 358 -31.81 3.30 7.48
C ALA A 358 -31.88 4.68 8.18
N ILE A 359 -30.77 5.43 8.16
CA ILE A 359 -30.66 6.77 8.78
C ILE A 359 -29.90 7.74 7.86
N PRO A 360 -30.14 9.05 7.97
CA PRO A 360 -29.37 10.05 7.22
C PRO A 360 -27.93 10.12 7.69
N TRP A 361 -27.05 10.61 6.81
CA TRP A 361 -25.61 10.73 7.03
C TRP A 361 -25.27 11.60 8.23
N THR A 362 -26.04 12.66 8.45
CA THR A 362 -25.89 13.56 9.60
C THR A 362 -26.08 12.81 10.93
N ALA A 363 -27.12 11.98 11.04
CA ALA A 363 -27.36 11.14 12.20
C ALA A 363 -26.33 10.00 12.31
N PHE A 364 -25.94 9.42 11.17
CA PHE A 364 -24.92 8.37 11.14
C PHE A 364 -23.57 8.86 11.66
N MET A 365 -23.14 10.07 11.27
CA MET A 365 -21.86 10.68 11.65
C MET A 365 -21.88 11.47 12.98
N ALA A 366 -23.05 11.58 13.62
CA ALA A 366 -23.21 12.33 14.88
C ALA A 366 -22.26 11.84 15.99
N GLU A 367 -21.96 12.68 16.96
CA GLU A 367 -21.07 12.34 18.08
C GLU A 367 -21.63 11.20 18.94
N ASP A 368 -22.95 11.15 19.09
CA ASP A 368 -23.72 10.15 19.84
C ASP A 368 -24.11 8.92 18.99
N SER A 369 -23.57 8.79 17.77
CA SER A 369 -23.88 7.68 16.89
C SER A 369 -23.45 6.33 17.48
N LEU A 370 -24.43 5.44 17.63
CA LEU A 370 -24.26 4.09 18.20
C LEU A 370 -23.39 3.16 17.33
N TYR A 371 -23.07 3.55 16.10
CA TYR A 371 -22.34 2.70 15.16
C TYR A 371 -20.81 2.86 15.26
N PHE A 372 -20.33 3.91 15.93
CA PHE A 372 -18.90 4.13 16.14
C PHE A 372 -18.46 3.70 17.54
N ILE A 373 -17.81 2.54 17.62
CA ILE A 373 -17.25 2.02 18.87
C ILE A 373 -15.79 2.48 18.95
N ASN A 374 -15.47 3.34 19.92
CA ASN A 374 -14.14 3.95 20.04
C ASN A 374 -13.67 4.62 18.73
N GLY A 375 -14.60 5.27 18.01
CA GLY A 375 -14.31 5.93 16.74
C GLY A 375 -14.17 4.99 15.53
N ILE A 376 -14.54 3.70 15.66
CA ILE A 376 -14.46 2.70 14.58
C ILE A 376 -15.84 2.15 14.27
N LEU A 377 -16.21 2.15 12.99
CA LEU A 377 -17.33 1.40 12.45
C LEU A 377 -16.88 -0.03 12.14
N HIS A 378 -17.54 -1.01 12.74
CA HIS A 378 -17.27 -2.43 12.51
C HIS A 378 -18.34 -3.04 11.60
N LEU A 379 -17.93 -3.47 10.41
CA LEU A 379 -18.79 -4.11 9.41
C LEU A 379 -18.41 -5.59 9.26
N ARG A 380 -19.43 -6.42 9.01
CA ARG A 380 -19.29 -7.82 8.62
C ARG A 380 -20.06 -8.06 7.33
N ALA A 381 -19.43 -8.70 6.36
CA ALA A 381 -20.09 -9.28 5.21
C ALA A 381 -19.91 -10.80 5.25
N GLU A 382 -21.01 -11.53 5.22
CA GLU A 382 -21.03 -12.98 5.11
C GLU A 382 -21.47 -13.34 3.70
N LEU A 383 -20.73 -14.19 3.02
CA LEU A 383 -20.97 -14.59 1.64
C LEU A 383 -21.00 -16.11 1.54
N THR A 384 -22.06 -16.65 0.94
CA THR A 384 -22.24 -18.09 0.76
C THR A 384 -22.54 -18.40 -0.70
N ILE A 385 -21.85 -19.39 -1.27
CA ILE A 385 -22.17 -19.85 -2.63
C ILE A 385 -23.43 -20.69 -2.58
N LYS A 386 -24.45 -20.30 -3.34
CA LYS A 386 -25.60 -21.18 -3.60
C LYS A 386 -25.18 -22.28 -4.55
N GLN A 387 -25.19 -23.52 -4.07
CA GLN A 387 -25.18 -24.66 -4.98
C GLN A 387 -26.53 -24.69 -5.73
N PRO A 388 -26.55 -24.98 -7.05
CA PRO A 388 -27.80 -25.27 -7.72
C PRO A 388 -28.44 -26.44 -6.98
N GLN A 389 -29.66 -26.25 -6.47
CA GLN A 389 -30.43 -27.34 -5.89
C GLN A 389 -30.55 -28.43 -6.95
N GLN A 390 -29.91 -29.58 -6.74
CA GLN A 390 -30.26 -30.78 -7.47
C GLN A 390 -31.73 -31.06 -7.11
N GLN A 391 -32.62 -30.88 -8.09
CA GLN A 391 -33.97 -31.42 -8.00
C GLN A 391 -33.82 -32.93 -7.85
N ILE A 392 -34.02 -33.42 -6.63
CA ILE A 392 -34.20 -34.84 -6.38
C ILE A 392 -35.58 -35.17 -6.96
N GLY A 393 -35.57 -35.73 -8.17
CA GLY A 393 -36.75 -36.27 -8.83
C GLY A 393 -37.13 -37.64 -8.30
#